data_AF-A0A418YBB7-F1
#
_entry.id   AF-A0A418YBB7-F1
#
_cell.length_a   1.000
_cell.length_b   1.000
_cell.length_c   1.000
_cell.angle_alpha   90.00
_cell.angle_beta   90.00
_cell.angle_gamma   90.00
#
_symmetry.space_group_name_H-M   'P 1'
#
loop_
_entity.id
_entity.type
_entity.pdbx_description
1 polymer ?
#
loop_
_entity_poly.entity_id
_entity_poly.type
_entity_poly.pdbx_seq_one_letter_code
_entity_poly.pdbx_strand_id
1 'polypeptide(L)'
;MFKPVVWSIKMNCCRTIITFCGPFVGYLLLILALACSAVSASCFAESAHPKEATTTQSSTERLAGGKDLRTSAVMTPLDVCWQQAANRIALKPCLETLLKQQQLAYETAKLSAIKAMSELETISGDQHLSKQLQLTIEAGEQYARQLCRWQTATMRGATGQGDHLLSCQIIQLTQQTHHLTEML
;
A
#
# COMPACT_ATOMS: atom_id res chain seq x y z
N MET A 1 -2.62 37.17 -32.23
CA MET A 1 -1.48 36.49 -32.87
C MET A 1 -0.57 35.91 -31.79
N PHE A 2 -0.68 34.61 -31.51
CA PHE A 2 0.31 33.86 -30.73
C PHE A 2 0.39 32.46 -31.35
N LYS A 3 1.59 32.07 -31.82
CA LYS A 3 1.86 30.78 -32.46
C LYS A 3 2.17 29.72 -31.38
N PRO A 4 1.73 28.47 -31.54
CA PRO A 4 2.17 27.37 -30.68
C PRO A 4 3.61 26.95 -31.04
N VAL A 5 4.46 26.82 -30.03
CA VAL A 5 5.81 26.24 -30.16
C VAL A 5 5.68 24.74 -29.95
N VAL A 6 5.93 23.96 -31.00
CA VAL A 6 6.05 22.51 -30.99
C VAL A 6 7.46 22.15 -30.49
N TRP A 7 7.58 21.46 -29.35
CA TRP A 7 8.84 20.82 -28.97
C TRP A 7 8.83 19.36 -29.37
N SER A 8 9.65 19.04 -30.37
CA SER A 8 9.94 17.70 -30.85
C SER A 8 11.10 17.15 -30.02
N ILE A 9 10.84 16.16 -29.15
CA ILE A 9 11.89 15.48 -28.39
C ILE A 9 12.45 14.37 -29.30
N LYS A 10 13.57 14.65 -29.97
CA LYS A 10 14.41 13.62 -30.58
C LYS A 10 15.23 12.93 -29.48
N MET A 11 14.87 11.68 -29.17
CA MET A 11 15.71 10.79 -28.37
C MET A 11 16.90 10.35 -29.22
N ASN A 12 18.05 11.01 -29.06
CA ASN A 12 19.33 10.48 -29.53
C ASN A 12 19.93 9.60 -28.45
N CYS A 13 19.78 8.29 -28.65
CA CYS A 13 20.47 7.25 -27.94
C CYS A 13 21.98 7.29 -28.29
N CYS A 14 22.82 7.15 -27.26
CA CYS A 14 24.18 6.61 -27.33
C CYS A 14 25.23 7.36 -28.17
N ARG A 15 25.98 8.28 -27.55
CA ARG A 15 27.46 8.41 -27.69
C ARG A 15 27.96 9.62 -26.91
N THR A 16 28.52 9.41 -25.72
CA THR A 16 29.55 10.31 -25.21
C THR A 16 30.62 9.54 -24.45
N ILE A 17 31.82 9.62 -24.99
CA ILE A 17 33.08 9.08 -24.49
C ILE A 17 33.48 9.83 -23.22
N ILE A 18 33.87 9.09 -22.19
CA ILE A 18 34.39 9.58 -20.92
C ILE A 18 35.86 9.96 -21.11
N THR A 19 36.22 11.20 -20.77
CA THR A 19 37.61 11.56 -20.50
C THR A 19 37.64 12.53 -19.33
N PHE A 20 37.83 12.01 -18.12
CA PHE A 20 38.20 12.80 -16.96
C PHE A 20 39.34 12.09 -16.22
N CYS A 21 40.54 12.68 -16.34
CA CYS A 21 41.72 12.34 -15.56
C CYS A 21 41.51 12.71 -14.09
N GLY A 22 41.62 11.75 -13.18
CA GLY A 22 41.71 11.98 -11.75
C GLY A 22 41.72 10.67 -10.97
N PRO A 23 42.67 10.43 -10.04
CA PRO A 23 42.84 9.14 -9.37
C PRO A 23 41.76 8.80 -8.32
N PHE A 24 40.71 9.63 -8.16
CA PHE A 24 39.65 9.43 -7.16
C PHE A 24 38.39 8.70 -7.68
N VAL A 25 38.35 8.30 -8.96
CA VAL A 25 37.13 7.74 -9.61
C VAL A 25 37.11 6.19 -9.59
N GLY A 26 38.19 5.52 -9.18
CA GLY A 26 38.31 4.06 -9.23
C GLY A 26 37.28 3.30 -8.39
N TYR A 27 36.90 3.84 -7.23
CA TYR A 27 35.96 3.16 -6.32
C TYR A 27 34.49 3.34 -6.71
N LEU A 28 34.13 4.50 -7.30
CA LEU A 28 32.75 4.78 -7.68
C LEU A 28 32.34 4.03 -8.98
N LEU A 29 33.31 3.79 -9.88
CA LEU A 29 33.07 3.03 -11.11
C LEU A 29 32.90 1.52 -10.86
N LEU A 30 33.51 0.96 -9.82
CA LEU A 30 33.32 -0.46 -9.47
C LEU A 30 31.91 -0.73 -8.93
N ILE A 31 31.33 0.21 -8.19
CA ILE A 31 29.95 0.10 -7.66
C ILE A 31 28.92 0.31 -8.78
N LEU A 32 29.17 1.23 -9.72
CA LEU A 32 28.29 1.45 -10.86
C LEU A 32 28.32 0.31 -11.89
N ALA A 33 29.45 -0.41 -12.03
CA ALA A 33 29.56 -1.57 -12.90
C ALA A 33 28.78 -2.80 -12.39
N LEU A 34 28.60 -2.94 -11.08
CA LEU A 34 27.81 -4.04 -10.47
C LEU A 34 26.29 -3.83 -10.57
N ALA A 35 25.82 -2.61 -10.84
CA ALA A 35 24.39 -2.30 -10.94
C ALA A 35 23.80 -2.48 -12.37
N CYS A 36 24.63 -2.62 -13.40
CA CYS A 36 24.16 -2.74 -14.80
C CYS A 36 23.94 -4.20 -15.27
N SER A 37 24.37 -5.22 -14.53
CA SER A 37 24.22 -6.63 -14.94
C SER A 37 22.90 -7.29 -14.51
N ALA A 38 21.98 -6.59 -13.84
CA ALA A 38 20.74 -7.17 -13.31
C ALA A 38 19.46 -6.78 -14.08
N VAL A 39 19.53 -5.97 -15.14
CA VAL A 39 18.35 -5.45 -15.88
C VAL A 39 18.42 -5.80 -17.36
N SER A 40 18.49 -7.09 -17.71
CA SER A 40 18.50 -7.52 -19.13
C SER A 40 17.76 -8.82 -19.44
N ALA A 41 16.96 -9.38 -18.53
CA ALA A 41 16.38 -10.72 -18.73
C ALA A 41 14.86 -10.77 -19.00
N SER A 42 14.17 -9.65 -19.25
CA SER A 42 12.70 -9.68 -19.39
C SER A 42 12.13 -8.72 -20.42
N CYS A 43 12.69 -8.73 -21.63
CA CYS A 43 12.02 -8.23 -22.83
C CYS A 43 12.28 -9.18 -24.00
N PHE A 44 11.25 -9.92 -24.43
CA PHE A 44 10.90 -10.34 -25.80
C PHE A 44 10.21 -11.72 -25.80
N ALA A 45 8.89 -11.71 -25.95
CA ALA A 45 8.16 -12.79 -26.61
C ALA A 45 6.86 -12.19 -27.19
N GLU A 46 6.98 -11.76 -28.44
CA GLU A 46 5.94 -11.21 -29.29
C GLU A 46 5.22 -12.34 -30.06
N SER A 47 3.88 -12.29 -30.02
CA SER A 47 2.89 -12.76 -31.01
C SER A 47 2.96 -14.17 -31.63
N ALA A 48 1.85 -14.92 -31.51
CA ALA A 48 1.17 -15.55 -32.66
C ALA A 48 -0.24 -16.06 -32.29
N HIS A 49 -1.27 -15.55 -32.97
CA HIS A 49 -2.58 -16.18 -33.09
C HIS A 49 -2.51 -17.39 -34.05
N PRO A 50 -3.37 -18.41 -33.83
CA PRO A 50 -4.17 -18.91 -34.94
C PRO A 50 -5.66 -19.05 -34.59
N LYS A 51 -6.47 -18.92 -35.65
CA LYS A 51 -7.93 -19.12 -35.68
C LYS A 51 -8.27 -20.58 -36.00
N GLU A 52 -9.54 -20.94 -35.72
CA GLU A 52 -10.32 -22.12 -36.20
C GLU A 52 -10.00 -23.47 -35.53
N ALA A 53 -10.92 -24.40 -35.24
CA ALA A 53 -12.38 -24.46 -35.24
C ALA A 53 -12.81 -25.78 -34.50
N THR A 54 -13.98 -25.75 -33.85
CA THR A 54 -15.02 -26.80 -33.76
C THR A 54 -14.63 -28.29 -33.52
N THR A 55 -14.98 -28.84 -32.34
CA THR A 55 -16.00 -29.93 -32.14
C THR A 55 -15.77 -30.70 -30.82
N THR A 56 -16.78 -30.58 -29.96
CA THR A 56 -17.36 -31.48 -28.93
C THR A 56 -16.81 -32.91 -28.74
N GLN A 57 -16.50 -33.26 -27.50
CA GLN A 57 -16.89 -34.51 -26.78
C GLN A 57 -16.46 -34.36 -25.30
N SER A 58 -17.39 -34.06 -24.39
CA SER A 58 -18.12 -35.05 -23.56
C SER A 58 -17.20 -36.09 -22.91
N SER A 59 -16.87 -35.85 -21.63
CA SER A 59 -16.53 -36.89 -20.67
C SER A 59 -16.97 -36.38 -19.30
N THR A 60 -18.17 -36.81 -18.95
CA THR A 60 -18.85 -36.61 -17.67
C THR A 60 -18.16 -37.50 -16.65
N GLU A 61 -17.17 -36.98 -15.91
CA GLU A 61 -16.61 -37.69 -14.77
C GLU A 61 -16.62 -36.82 -13.50
N ARG A 62 -17.52 -37.26 -12.62
CA ARG A 62 -17.69 -36.96 -11.20
C ARG A 62 -16.44 -36.39 -10.51
N LEU A 63 -16.52 -35.12 -10.11
CA LEU A 63 -16.01 -34.63 -8.83
C LEU A 63 -17.09 -33.77 -8.18
N ALA A 64 -18.10 -34.45 -7.64
CA ALA A 64 -19.02 -33.89 -6.66
C ALA A 64 -18.23 -33.65 -5.37
N GLY A 65 -17.64 -32.46 -5.28
CA GLY A 65 -16.84 -32.00 -4.15
C GLY A 65 -16.55 -30.52 -4.23
N GLY A 66 -17.41 -29.75 -4.92
CA GLY A 66 -17.41 -28.30 -4.85
C GLY A 66 -17.88 -27.90 -3.46
N LYS A 67 -16.97 -27.90 -2.49
CA LYS A 67 -17.19 -27.17 -1.23
C LYS A 67 -17.51 -25.75 -1.63
N ASP A 68 -18.75 -25.36 -1.38
CA ASP A 68 -19.20 -23.98 -1.32
C ASP A 68 -18.27 -23.19 -0.39
N LEU A 69 -17.18 -22.65 -0.93
CA LEU A 69 -16.46 -21.52 -0.37
C LEU A 69 -17.29 -20.26 -0.62
N ARG A 70 -18.58 -20.30 -0.25
CA ARG A 70 -19.25 -19.10 0.27
C ARG A 70 -18.65 -18.87 1.66
N THR A 71 -17.38 -18.46 1.68
CA THR A 71 -16.87 -17.65 2.77
C THR A 71 -17.81 -16.45 2.81
N SER A 72 -18.74 -16.45 3.75
CA SER A 72 -19.61 -15.30 4.00
C SER A 72 -18.65 -14.13 4.20
N ALA A 73 -18.58 -13.22 3.23
CA ALA A 73 -17.65 -12.11 3.28
C ALA A 73 -18.00 -11.34 4.56
N VAL A 74 -17.11 -11.40 5.56
CA VAL A 74 -17.30 -10.66 6.81
C VAL A 74 -17.28 -9.20 6.41
N MET A 75 -18.45 -8.58 6.40
CA MET A 75 -18.57 -7.17 6.08
C MET A 75 -17.82 -6.35 7.11
N THR A 76 -16.92 -5.49 6.65
CA THR A 76 -16.22 -4.57 7.54
C THR A 76 -17.16 -3.43 7.95
N PRO A 77 -16.94 -2.79 9.11
CA PRO A 77 -17.68 -1.60 9.49
C PRO A 77 -17.62 -0.47 8.43
N LEU A 78 -16.52 -0.41 7.67
CA LEU A 78 -16.38 0.51 6.56
C LEU A 78 -17.35 0.17 5.42
N ASP A 79 -17.49 -1.11 5.06
CA ASP A 79 -18.43 -1.58 4.05
C ASP A 79 -19.88 -1.25 4.43
N VAL A 80 -20.21 -1.33 5.72
CA VAL A 80 -21.54 -0.95 6.23
C VAL A 80 -21.83 0.53 5.94
N CYS A 81 -20.87 1.44 6.16
CA CYS A 81 -21.06 2.85 5.83
C CYS A 81 -21.29 3.06 4.33
N TRP A 82 -20.57 2.34 3.47
CA TRP A 82 -20.73 2.44 2.02
C TRP A 82 -22.08 1.89 1.54
N GLN A 83 -22.60 0.84 2.17
CA GLN A 83 -23.89 0.24 1.81
C GLN A 83 -25.10 1.01 2.35
N GLN A 84 -25.01 1.58 3.54
CA GLN A 84 -26.12 2.31 4.17
C GLN A 84 -26.30 3.73 3.62
N ALA A 85 -25.24 4.34 3.07
CA ALA A 85 -25.31 5.70 2.57
C ALA A 85 -26.09 5.75 1.24
N ALA A 86 -27.34 6.21 1.30
CA ALA A 86 -28.17 6.44 0.11
C ALA A 86 -27.57 7.49 -0.85
N ASN A 87 -26.68 8.36 -0.36
CA ASN A 87 -25.97 9.34 -1.13
C ASN A 87 -24.66 9.77 -0.42
N ARG A 88 -23.81 10.49 -1.17
CA ARG A 88 -22.51 10.96 -0.68
C ARG A 88 -22.60 11.93 0.52
N ILE A 89 -23.71 12.65 0.65
CA ILE A 89 -23.96 13.57 1.77
C ILE A 89 -24.16 12.78 3.07
N ALA A 90 -24.89 11.66 3.00
CA ALA A 90 -25.12 10.74 4.12
C ALA A 90 -23.89 9.88 4.45
N LEU A 91 -22.98 9.66 3.49
CA LEU A 91 -21.77 8.85 3.70
C LEU A 91 -20.78 9.51 4.66
N LYS A 92 -20.50 10.80 4.47
CA LYS A 92 -19.52 11.54 5.26
C LYS A 92 -19.72 11.43 6.78
N PRO A 93 -20.92 11.68 7.36
CA PRO A 93 -21.12 11.57 8.81
C PRO A 93 -20.94 10.13 9.32
N CYS A 94 -21.25 9.10 8.51
CA CYS A 94 -20.97 7.72 8.86
C CYS A 94 -19.46 7.48 8.99
N LEU A 95 -18.70 7.90 7.99
CA LEU A 95 -17.23 7.78 7.99
C LEU A 95 -16.58 8.56 9.14
N GLU A 96 -17.05 9.77 9.44
CA GLU A 96 -16.53 10.55 10.58
C GLU A 96 -16.81 9.88 11.93
N THR A 97 -17.99 9.28 12.09
CA THR A 97 -18.34 8.54 13.31
C THR A 97 -17.47 7.29 13.45
N LEU A 98 -17.32 6.53 12.36
CA LEU A 98 -16.48 5.34 12.34
C LEU A 98 -15.01 5.68 12.60
N LEU A 99 -14.50 6.77 12.03
CA LEU A 99 -13.13 7.24 12.30
C LEU A 99 -12.93 7.55 13.78
N LYS A 100 -13.86 8.25 14.43
CA LYS A 100 -13.78 8.53 15.88
C LYS A 100 -13.79 7.24 16.72
N GLN A 101 -14.62 6.27 16.35
CA GLN A 101 -14.66 4.98 17.03
C GLN A 101 -13.33 4.23 16.90
N GLN A 102 -12.74 4.21 15.70
CA GLN A 102 -11.45 3.57 15.46
C GLN A 102 -10.29 4.30 16.15
N GLN A 103 -10.34 5.64 16.23
CA GLN A 103 -9.37 6.42 17.01
C GLN A 103 -9.40 6.04 18.49
N LEU A 104 -10.60 5.92 19.08
CA LEU A 104 -10.73 5.50 20.48
C LEU A 104 -10.23 4.07 20.71
N ALA A 105 -10.56 3.14 19.82
CA ALA A 105 -10.09 1.76 19.88
C ALA A 105 -8.56 1.68 19.78
N TYR A 106 -7.98 2.43 18.85
CA TYR A 106 -6.53 2.53 18.67
C TYR A 106 -5.82 3.11 19.90
N GLU A 107 -6.32 4.22 20.46
CA GLU A 107 -5.73 4.81 21.68
C GLU A 107 -5.77 3.85 22.86
N THR A 108 -6.87 3.10 23.01
CA THR A 108 -7.00 2.07 24.04
C THR A 108 -5.99 0.94 23.84
N ALA A 109 -5.88 0.42 22.60
CA ALA A 109 -4.91 -0.63 22.27
C ALA A 109 -3.46 -0.17 22.46
N LYS A 110 -3.13 1.08 22.09
CA LYS A 110 -1.81 1.70 22.29
C LYS A 110 -1.45 1.74 23.77
N LEU A 111 -2.33 2.26 24.62
CA LEU A 111 -2.08 2.35 26.05
C LEU A 111 -1.90 0.97 26.69
N SER A 112 -2.73 0.00 26.31
CA SER A 112 -2.60 -1.38 26.77
C SER A 112 -1.27 -2.00 26.35
N ALA A 113 -0.86 -1.84 25.08
CA ALA A 113 0.39 -2.40 24.56
C ALA A 113 1.61 -1.80 25.25
N ILE A 114 1.64 -0.48 25.46
CA ILE A 114 2.72 0.20 26.18
C ILE A 114 2.79 -0.30 27.63
N LYS A 115 1.64 -0.45 28.29
CA LYS A 115 1.57 -0.98 29.65
C LYS A 115 2.11 -2.42 29.73
N ALA A 116 1.67 -3.30 28.83
CA ALA A 116 2.15 -4.68 28.77
C ALA A 116 3.66 -4.76 28.55
N MET A 117 4.21 -3.92 27.66
CA MET A 117 5.66 -3.82 27.48
C MET A 117 6.37 -3.34 28.74
N SER A 118 5.83 -2.36 29.46
CA SER A 118 6.41 -1.89 30.72
C SER A 118 6.40 -2.94 31.83
N GLU A 119 5.35 -3.77 31.90
CA GLU A 119 5.29 -4.92 32.80
C GLU A 119 6.35 -5.96 32.40
N LEU A 120 6.53 -6.21 31.10
CA LEU A 120 7.56 -7.11 30.59
C LEU A 120 8.97 -6.60 30.89
N GLU A 121 9.25 -5.30 30.79
CA GLU A 121 10.55 -4.70 31.19
C GLU A 121 10.85 -5.00 32.67
N THR A 122 9.82 -4.92 33.52
CA THR A 122 9.95 -5.19 34.96
C THR A 122 10.30 -6.66 35.23
N ILE A 123 9.75 -7.59 34.45
CA ILE A 123 9.96 -9.04 34.61
C ILE A 123 11.29 -9.48 33.98
N SER A 124 11.59 -9.01 32.77
CA SER A 124 12.75 -9.43 31.98
C SER A 124 14.05 -8.74 32.39
N GLY A 125 13.96 -7.56 33.00
CA GLY A 125 15.11 -6.71 33.29
C GLY A 125 15.63 -5.93 32.07
N ASP A 126 15.05 -6.14 30.88
CA ASP A 126 15.34 -5.33 29.71
C ASP A 126 14.72 -3.95 29.89
N GLN A 127 15.56 -2.92 29.89
CA GLN A 127 15.12 -1.54 29.96
C GLN A 127 14.89 -1.04 28.52
N HIS A 128 13.80 -0.30 28.29
CA HIS A 128 13.46 0.44 27.06
C HIS A 128 12.54 -0.23 26.02
N LEU A 129 12.01 -1.44 26.22
CA LEU A 129 10.96 -2.01 25.35
C LEU A 129 9.75 -1.08 25.18
N SER A 130 9.24 -0.50 26.27
CA SER A 130 8.07 0.38 26.24
C SER A 130 8.35 1.66 25.44
N LYS A 131 9.58 2.19 25.55
CA LYS A 131 10.05 3.34 24.78
C LYS A 131 10.22 3.02 23.29
N GLN A 132 10.80 1.86 22.96
CA GLN A 132 10.96 1.44 21.56
C GLN A 132 9.60 1.22 20.89
N LEU A 133 8.64 0.64 21.62
CA LEU A 133 7.27 0.51 21.12
C LEU A 133 6.65 1.89 20.86
N GLN A 134 6.76 2.85 21.79
CA GLN A 134 6.25 4.21 21.59
C GLN A 134 6.82 4.88 20.33
N LEU A 135 8.14 4.80 20.12
CA LEU A 135 8.78 5.34 18.91
C LEU A 135 8.29 4.65 17.63
N THR A 136 8.09 3.34 17.67
CA THR A 136 7.56 2.55 16.55
C THR A 136 6.13 2.98 16.22
N ILE A 137 5.29 3.17 17.24
CA ILE A 137 3.92 3.65 17.11
C ILE A 137 3.90 5.04 16.48
N GLU A 138 4.68 5.99 16.99
CA GLU A 138 4.78 7.35 16.45
C GLU A 138 5.21 7.36 14.99
N ALA A 139 6.22 6.55 14.63
CA ALA A 139 6.68 6.40 13.25
C ALA A 139 5.58 5.82 12.34
N GLY A 140 4.85 4.82 12.83
CA GLY A 140 3.71 4.22 12.13
C GLY A 140 2.59 5.22 11.88
N GLU A 141 2.24 6.06 12.86
CA GLU A 141 1.24 7.11 12.70
C GLU A 141 1.66 8.17 11.67
N GLN A 142 2.93 8.59 11.68
CA GLN A 142 3.46 9.51 10.67
C GLN A 142 3.36 8.90 9.28
N TYR A 143 3.78 7.64 9.12
CA TYR A 143 3.68 6.91 7.87
C TYR A 143 2.23 6.86 7.37
N ALA A 144 1.28 6.42 8.21
CA ALA A 144 -0.14 6.33 7.85
C ALA A 144 -0.70 7.69 7.39
N ARG A 145 -0.38 8.78 8.11
CA ARG A 145 -0.80 10.14 7.72
C ARG A 145 -0.25 10.54 6.36
N GLN A 146 1.04 10.30 6.10
CA GLN A 146 1.65 10.67 4.81
C GLN A 146 1.14 9.80 3.66
N LEU A 147 0.95 8.50 3.90
CA LEU A 147 0.38 7.57 2.92
C LEU A 147 -1.02 8.02 2.50
N CYS A 148 -1.90 8.29 3.46
CA CYS A 148 -3.27 8.73 3.15
C CYS A 148 -3.29 10.07 2.42
N ARG A 149 -2.42 11.01 2.78
CA ARG A 149 -2.28 12.29 2.05
C ARG A 149 -1.80 12.07 0.62
N TRP A 150 -0.81 11.21 0.42
CA TRP A 150 -0.29 10.87 -0.90
C TRP A 150 -1.37 10.22 -1.78
N GLN A 151 -2.06 9.18 -1.29
CA GLN A 151 -3.17 8.53 -2.02
C GLN A 151 -4.29 9.52 -2.37
N THR A 152 -4.60 10.43 -1.45
CA THR A 152 -5.61 11.48 -1.66
C THR A 152 -5.15 12.50 -2.71
N ALA A 153 -3.85 12.83 -2.75
CA ALA A 153 -3.28 13.76 -3.73
C ALA A 153 -3.26 13.18 -5.15
N THR A 154 -3.07 11.86 -5.30
CA THR A 154 -3.10 11.21 -6.63
C THR A 154 -4.47 11.29 -7.31
N MET A 155 -5.54 11.57 -6.56
CA MET A 155 -6.89 11.76 -7.09
C MET A 155 -7.14 13.12 -7.78
N ARG A 156 -6.14 14.03 -7.79
CA ARG A 156 -6.19 15.32 -8.52
C ARG A 156 -7.46 16.16 -8.29
N GLY A 157 -8.03 16.15 -7.08
CA GLY A 157 -9.20 16.95 -6.72
C GLY A 157 -10.54 16.41 -7.23
N ALA A 158 -10.61 15.12 -7.58
CA ALA A 158 -11.86 14.47 -7.96
C ALA A 158 -12.92 14.52 -6.84
N THR A 159 -14.19 14.51 -7.22
CA THR A 159 -15.31 14.31 -6.30
C THR A 159 -15.14 12.95 -5.62
N GLY A 160 -14.83 12.94 -4.33
CA GLY A 160 -14.52 11.71 -3.59
C GLY A 160 -13.37 11.89 -2.60
N GLN A 161 -12.52 12.89 -2.84
CA GLN A 161 -11.23 13.03 -2.17
C GLN A 161 -11.33 13.01 -0.63
N GLY A 162 -12.29 13.72 -0.03
CA GLY A 162 -12.49 13.73 1.41
C GLY A 162 -12.92 12.36 1.98
N ASP A 163 -13.80 11.64 1.28
CA ASP A 163 -14.29 10.33 1.72
C ASP A 163 -13.19 9.27 1.61
N HIS A 164 -12.36 9.37 0.57
CA HIS A 164 -11.16 8.53 0.41
C HIS A 164 -10.12 8.79 1.50
N LEU A 165 -9.88 10.04 1.88
CA LEU A 165 -8.99 10.37 2.99
C LEU A 165 -9.48 9.74 4.30
N LEU A 166 -10.77 9.88 4.61
CA LEU A 166 -11.38 9.28 5.80
C LEU A 166 -11.28 7.74 5.77
N SER A 167 -11.61 7.14 4.63
CA SER A 167 -11.55 5.68 4.46
C SER A 167 -10.12 5.14 4.64
N CYS A 168 -9.12 5.83 4.07
CA CYS A 168 -7.72 5.47 4.28
C CYS A 168 -7.33 5.53 5.76
N GLN A 169 -7.69 6.60 6.45
CA GLN A 169 -7.41 6.75 7.89
C GLN A 169 -8.05 5.65 8.73
N ILE A 170 -9.30 5.29 8.43
CA ILE A 170 -10.01 4.18 9.09
C ILE A 170 -9.26 2.87 8.89
N ILE A 171 -8.89 2.53 7.64
CA ILE A 171 -8.16 1.29 7.32
C ILE A 171 -6.83 1.24 8.06
N GLN A 172 -6.05 2.34 8.05
CA GLN A 172 -4.76 2.39 8.74
C GLN A 172 -4.91 2.21 10.25
N LEU A 173 -5.89 2.88 10.88
CA LEU A 173 -6.14 2.71 12.31
C LEU A 173 -6.60 1.30 12.65
N THR A 174 -7.47 0.67 11.85
CA THR A 174 -7.90 -0.71 12.06
C THR A 174 -6.71 -1.67 11.98
N GLN A 175 -5.83 -1.53 10.99
CA GLN A 175 -4.63 -2.35 10.84
C GLN A 175 -3.67 -2.18 12.04
N GLN A 176 -3.42 -0.94 12.44
CA GLN A 176 -2.55 -0.64 13.59
C GLN A 176 -3.15 -1.15 14.91
N THR A 177 -4.45 -0.97 15.11
CA THR A 177 -5.17 -1.48 16.30
C THR A 177 -5.07 -2.99 16.39
N HIS A 178 -5.27 -3.69 15.27
CA HIS A 178 -5.12 -5.14 15.21
C HIS A 178 -3.70 -5.57 15.61
N HIS A 179 -2.68 -4.96 15.02
CA HIS A 179 -1.29 -5.26 15.35
C HIS A 179 -0.95 -5.01 16.83
N LEU A 180 -1.43 -3.91 17.41
CA LEU A 180 -1.25 -3.61 18.83
C LEU A 180 -1.94 -4.63 19.74
N THR A 181 -3.10 -5.13 19.31
CA THR A 181 -3.87 -6.11 20.09
C THR A 181 -3.26 -7.51 20.02
N GLU A 182 -2.62 -7.89 18.92
CA GLU A 182 -1.92 -9.19 18.80
C GLU A 182 -0.66 -9.29 19.68
N MET A 183 -0.14 -8.17 20.17
CA MET A 183 1.01 -8.15 21.08
C MET A 183 0.64 -8.29 22.57
N LEU A 184 -0.66 -8.23 22.90
CA LEU A 184 -1.19 -8.37 24.26
C LEU A 184 -1.49 -9.84 24.59
#